data_AF-A0A353H3L0-F1
#
_entry.id   AF-A0A353H3L0-F1
#
_cell.length_a   1.000
_cell.length_b   1.000
_cell.length_c   1.000
_cell.angle_alpha   90.00
_cell.angle_beta   90.00
_cell.angle_gamma   90.00
#
_symmetry.space_group_name_H-M   'P 1'
#
loop_
_entity.id
_entity.type
_entity.pdbx_description
1 polymer ?
#
loop_
_entity_poly.entity_id
_entity_poly.type
_entity_poly.pdbx_seq_one_letter_code
_entity_poly.pdbx_strand_id
1 'polypeptide(L)'
;IITPEGIALRTRLTVDYIQNSFNLFRIIRKRMQAALAEVQSAGYEAIRLEASGDLAEVCRLTCMEQGVQIQSDGAAPLLRVEGLKIFIEMEDRSHHEQ
;
A
#
# COMPACT_ATOMS: atom_id res chain seq x y z
N ILE A 1 -31.43 -2.20 20.42
CA ILE A 1 -31.86 -2.07 19.00
C ILE A 1 -32.46 -3.40 18.57
N ILE A 2 -33.80 -3.51 18.50
CA ILE A 2 -34.54 -4.75 18.16
C ILE A 2 -35.70 -4.48 17.16
N THR A 3 -36.05 -3.24 16.87
CA THR A 3 -37.16 -2.96 15.94
C THR A 3 -36.78 -3.32 14.49
N PRO A 4 -37.75 -3.71 13.63
CA PRO A 4 -37.48 -4.06 12.23
C PRO A 4 -36.73 -2.97 11.45
N GLU A 5 -37.05 -1.69 11.69
CA GLU A 5 -36.39 -0.55 11.07
C GLU A 5 -34.93 -0.42 11.49
N GLY A 6 -34.63 -0.68 12.78
CA GLY A 6 -33.28 -0.64 13.32
C GLY A 6 -32.39 -1.76 12.76
N ILE A 7 -32.96 -2.94 12.50
CA ILE A 7 -32.25 -4.04 11.82
C ILE A 7 -31.96 -3.66 10.36
N ALA A 8 -32.96 -3.15 9.62
CA ALA A 8 -32.79 -2.77 8.22
C ALA A 8 -31.74 -1.66 8.05
N LEU A 9 -31.76 -0.65 8.93
CA LEU A 9 -30.77 0.43 8.93
C LEU A 9 -29.36 -0.10 9.20
N ARG A 10 -29.19 -0.95 10.22
CA ARG A 10 -27.88 -1.55 10.52
C ARG A 10 -27.35 -2.37 9.35
N THR A 11 -28.19 -3.17 8.70
CA THR A 11 -27.80 -3.95 7.52
C THR A 11 -27.27 -3.02 6.41
N ARG A 12 -27.98 -1.92 6.11
CA ARG A 12 -27.50 -0.92 5.13
C ARG A 12 -26.15 -0.32 5.52
N LEU A 13 -26.02 0.17 6.75
CA LEU A 13 -24.76 0.79 7.22
C LEU A 13 -23.58 -0.19 7.19
N THR A 14 -23.81 -1.47 7.53
CA THR A 14 -22.77 -2.50 7.42
C THR A 14 -22.35 -2.73 5.97
N VAL A 15 -23.31 -2.81 5.04
CA VAL A 15 -23.01 -2.95 3.61
C VAL A 15 -22.23 -1.74 3.10
N ASP A 16 -22.65 -0.52 3.44
CA ASP A 16 -21.99 0.72 3.03
C ASP A 16 -20.55 0.78 3.56
N TYR A 17 -20.34 0.40 4.83
CA TYR A 17 -19.00 0.32 5.43
C TYR A 17 -18.09 -0.67 4.69
N ILE A 18 -18.59 -1.85 4.37
CA ILE A 18 -17.84 -2.87 3.63
C ILE A 18 -17.46 -2.36 2.23
N GLN A 19 -18.43 -1.77 1.51
CA GLN A 19 -18.19 -1.23 0.18
C GLN A 19 -17.14 -0.11 0.20
N ASN A 20 -17.23 0.80 1.17
CA ASN A 20 -16.24 1.87 1.34
C ASN A 20 -14.85 1.30 1.64
N SER A 21 -14.75 0.31 2.54
CA SER A 21 -13.48 -0.34 2.87
C SER A 21 -12.82 -0.97 1.65
N PHE A 22 -13.59 -1.67 0.80
CA PHE A 22 -13.06 -2.20 -0.46
C PHE A 22 -12.60 -1.13 -1.44
N ASN A 23 -13.27 0.03 -1.48
CA ASN A 23 -12.81 1.14 -2.31
C ASN A 23 -11.47 1.69 -1.82
N LEU A 24 -11.27 1.81 -0.51
CA LEU A 24 -9.98 2.22 0.06
C LEU A 24 -8.87 1.23 -0.28
N PHE A 25 -9.13 -0.08 -0.17
CA PHE A 25 -8.17 -1.12 -0.57
C PHE A 25 -7.80 -1.02 -2.06
N ARG A 26 -8.78 -0.82 -2.95
CA ARG A 26 -8.51 -0.63 -4.39
C ARG A 26 -7.65 0.59 -4.67
N ILE A 27 -7.89 1.69 -3.95
CA ILE A 27 -7.09 2.92 -4.08
C ILE A 27 -5.64 2.67 -3.67
N ILE A 28 -5.41 2.04 -2.52
CA ILE A 28 -4.06 1.72 -2.04
C ILE A 28 -3.34 0.79 -3.00
N ARG A 29 -3.99 -0.29 -3.44
CA ARG A 29 -3.39 -1.24 -4.40
C ARG A 29 -2.94 -0.55 -5.68
N LYS A 30 -3.81 0.30 -6.26
CA LYS A 30 -3.48 1.06 -7.48
C LYS A 30 -2.30 2.01 -7.27
N ARG A 31 -2.25 2.69 -6.11
CA ARG A 31 -1.12 3.59 -5.78
C ARG A 31 0.17 2.81 -5.59
N MET A 32 0.11 1.66 -4.94
CA MET A 32 1.27 0.80 -4.72
C MET A 32 1.82 0.28 -6.04
N GLN A 33 0.96 -0.17 -6.95
CA GLN A 33 1.36 -0.58 -8.30
C GLN A 33 2.08 0.55 -9.06
N ALA A 34 1.56 1.79 -8.98
CA ALA A 34 2.21 2.93 -9.60
C ALA A 34 3.59 3.23 -8.98
N ALA A 35 3.69 3.21 -7.66
CA ALA A 35 4.95 3.43 -6.96
C ALA A 35 6.00 2.35 -7.28
N LEU A 36 5.59 1.07 -7.33
CA LEU A 36 6.46 -0.03 -7.71
C LEU A 36 6.92 0.04 -9.17
N ALA A 37 6.08 0.54 -10.08
CA ALA A 37 6.48 0.77 -11.46
C ALA A 37 7.55 1.87 -11.55
N GLU A 38 7.43 2.93 -10.76
CA GLU A 38 8.42 4.01 -10.68
C GLU A 38 9.77 3.48 -10.15
N VAL A 39 9.75 2.71 -9.05
CA VAL A 39 10.95 2.08 -8.49
C VAL A 39 11.64 1.14 -9.50
N GLN A 40 10.88 0.30 -10.18
CA GLN A 40 11.41 -0.60 -11.22
C GLN A 40 11.98 0.18 -12.41
N SER A 41 11.35 1.28 -12.82
CA SER A 41 11.85 2.14 -13.89
C SER A 41 13.18 2.82 -13.52
N ALA A 42 13.43 3.02 -12.22
CA ALA A 42 14.70 3.51 -11.69
C ALA A 42 15.76 2.40 -11.53
N GLY A 43 15.45 1.14 -11.90
CA GLY A 43 16.38 0.02 -11.90
C GLY A 43 16.47 -0.75 -10.58
N TYR A 44 15.52 -0.56 -9.67
CA TYR A 44 15.46 -1.28 -8.40
C TYR A 44 14.52 -2.48 -8.47
N GLU A 45 14.96 -3.63 -7.97
CA GLU A 45 14.18 -4.88 -7.90
C GLU A 45 13.64 -5.15 -6.48
N ALA A 46 14.06 -4.33 -5.51
CA ALA A 46 13.67 -4.43 -4.11
C ALA A 46 13.31 -3.07 -3.53
N ILE A 47 12.48 -3.08 -2.49
CA ILE A 47 12.11 -1.91 -1.69
C ILE A 47 12.27 -2.21 -0.19
N ARG A 48 12.36 -1.15 0.61
CA ARG A 48 12.00 -1.19 2.03
C ARG A 48 10.55 -0.74 2.17
N LEU A 49 9.77 -1.40 3.04
CA LEU A 49 8.35 -1.09 3.23
C LEU A 49 8.08 -0.65 4.67
N GLU A 50 7.56 0.57 4.83
CA GLU A 50 7.07 1.09 6.10
C GLU A 50 5.55 1.29 6.02
N ALA A 51 4.81 0.32 6.53
CA ALA A 51 3.35 0.32 6.55
C ALA A 51 2.83 -0.43 7.77
N SER A 52 1.60 -0.11 8.21
CA SER A 52 0.97 -0.73 9.38
C SER A 52 -0.44 -1.25 9.09
N GLY A 53 -0.90 -2.15 9.96
CA GLY A 53 -2.25 -2.74 9.90
C GLY A 53 -2.52 -3.48 8.58
N ASP A 54 -3.79 -3.49 8.17
CA ASP A 54 -4.27 -4.19 6.97
C ASP A 54 -3.65 -3.64 5.68
N LEU A 55 -3.27 -2.36 5.67
CA LEU A 55 -2.62 -1.74 4.51
C LEU A 55 -1.25 -2.35 4.24
N ALA A 56 -0.51 -2.72 5.30
CA ALA A 56 0.78 -3.36 5.16
C ALA A 56 0.67 -4.70 4.41
N GLU A 57 -0.43 -5.44 4.64
CA GLU A 57 -0.68 -6.71 3.97
C GLU A 57 -1.02 -6.53 2.49
N VAL A 58 -1.86 -5.55 2.16
CA VAL A 58 -2.15 -5.19 0.76
C VAL A 58 -0.88 -4.79 0.04
N CYS A 59 -0.01 -4.00 0.66
CA CYS A 59 1.27 -3.60 0.08
C CYS A 59 2.21 -4.79 -0.13
N ARG A 60 2.35 -5.71 0.85
CA ARG A 60 3.15 -6.93 0.72
C ARG A 60 2.68 -7.81 -0.43
N LEU A 61 1.38 -8.08 -0.51
CA LEU A 61 0.79 -8.87 -1.59
C LEU A 61 1.03 -8.20 -2.95
N THR A 62 0.87 -6.88 -3.03
CA THR A 62 1.12 -6.14 -4.27
C THR A 62 2.59 -6.22 -4.69
N CYS A 63 3.54 -6.14 -3.75
CA CYS A 63 4.97 -6.32 -4.05
C CYS A 63 5.24 -7.71 -4.64
N MET A 64 4.72 -8.75 -3.99
CA MET A 64 4.85 -10.14 -4.44
C MET A 64 4.27 -10.33 -5.85
N GLU A 65 3.09 -9.79 -6.14
CA GLU A 65 2.44 -9.85 -7.45
C GLU A 65 3.22 -9.11 -8.55
N GLN A 66 3.91 -8.02 -8.20
CA GLN A 66 4.77 -7.27 -9.13
C GLN A 66 6.20 -7.81 -9.20
N GLY A 67 6.52 -8.88 -8.45
CA GLY A 67 7.86 -9.46 -8.40
C GLY A 67 8.91 -8.63 -7.66
N VAL A 68 8.50 -7.58 -6.94
CA VAL A 68 9.41 -6.69 -6.20
C VAL A 68 9.65 -7.26 -4.80
N GLN A 69 10.92 -7.41 -4.43
CA GLN A 69 11.30 -7.95 -3.12
C GLN A 69 11.16 -6.89 -2.02
N ILE A 70 10.78 -7.31 -0.82
CA ILE A 70 10.81 -6.44 0.37
C ILE A 70 12.02 -6.84 1.20
N GLN A 71 12.91 -5.88 1.43
CA GLN A 71 14.10 -6.05 2.26
C GLN A 71 14.08 -5.10 3.46
N SER A 72 14.75 -5.51 4.53
CA SER A 72 14.79 -4.76 5.80
C SER A 72 15.90 -3.72 5.86
N ASP A 73 16.92 -3.84 5.00
CA ASP A 73 18.19 -3.11 5.10
C ASP A 73 18.81 -2.92 3.70
N GLY A 74 19.79 -2.01 3.58
CA GLY A 74 20.53 -1.71 2.36
C GLY A 74 19.87 -0.67 1.46
N ALA A 75 20.53 -0.30 0.35
CA ALA A 75 20.24 0.89 -0.46
C ALA A 75 18.98 0.86 -1.35
N ALA A 76 17.99 0.03 -1.02
CA ALA A 76 16.72 0.01 -1.74
C ALA A 76 15.82 1.20 -1.35
N PRO A 77 15.00 1.74 -2.26
CA PRO A 77 14.08 2.83 -1.95
C PRO A 77 13.11 2.47 -0.82
N LEU A 78 12.83 3.43 0.06
CA LEU A 78 11.84 3.27 1.11
C LEU A 78 10.47 3.72 0.62
N LEU A 79 9.49 2.81 0.67
CA LEU A 79 8.08 3.12 0.48
C LEU A 79 7.39 3.24 1.83
N ARG A 80 6.98 4.46 2.17
CA ARG A 80 6.21 4.75 3.40
C ARG A 80 4.74 4.95 3.08
N VAL A 81 3.87 4.26 3.80
CA VAL A 81 2.41 4.34 3.65
C VAL A 81 1.81 5.11 4.82
N GLU A 82 1.24 6.26 4.53
CA GLU A 82 0.54 7.09 5.52
C GLU A 82 -0.91 7.33 5.09
N GLY A 83 -1.84 6.72 5.81
CA GLY A 83 -3.26 6.72 5.42
C GLY A 83 -3.43 6.08 4.05
N LEU A 84 -3.83 6.89 3.04
CA LEU A 84 -3.97 6.41 1.66
C LEU A 84 -2.81 6.82 0.75
N LYS A 85 -1.81 7.54 1.27
CA LYS A 85 -0.70 8.08 0.48
C LYS A 85 0.49 7.14 0.56
N ILE A 86 1.26 7.11 -0.51
CA ILE A 86 2.52 6.36 -0.61
C ILE A 86 3.59 7.37 -0.97
N PHE A 87 4.64 7.39 -0.17
CA PHE A 87 5.82 8.22 -0.37
C PHE A 87 6.98 7.31 -0.77
N ILE A 88 7.76 7.75 -1.75
CA ILE A 88 8.96 7.05 -2.21
C ILE A 88 10.16 7.90 -1.82
N GLU A 89 11.05 7.34 -1.02
CA GLU A 89 12.33 7.93 -0.69
C GLU A 89 13.41 7.12 -1.40
N MET A 90 13.92 7.67 -2.50
CA MET A 90 15.05 7.12 -3.22
C MET A 90 16.31 7.43 -2.42
N GLU A 91 17.19 6.44 -2.23
CA GLU A 91 18.51 6.71 -1.68
C GLU A 91 19.32 7.43 -2.77
N ASP A 92 19.77 8.66 -2.51
CA ASP A 92 20.64 9.39 -3.42
C ASP A 92 21.87 8.52 -3.68
N ARG A 93 21.98 7.97 -4.90
CA ARG A 93 23.25 7.45 -5.42
C ARG A 93 24.20 8.64 -5.54
N SER A 94 24.75 9.06 -4.41
CA SER A 94 25.91 9.94 -4.35
C SER A 94 26.99 9.26 -5.18
N HIS A 95 27.31 9.86 -6.33
CA HIS A 95 28.42 9.48 -7.18
C HIS A 95 29.67 9.22 -6.32
N HIS A 96 30.02 7.96 -6.08
CA HIS A 96 31.39 7.62 -5.73
C HIS A 96 32.14 7.35 -7.04
N GLU A 97 32.51 8.44 -7.69
CA GLU A 97 33.68 8.49 -8.55
C GLU A 97 34.86 8.92 -7.66
N GLN A 98 35.77 7.97 -7.42
CA GLN A 98 37.20 8.21 -7.17
C GLN A 98 37.96 6.88 -7.26
#